data_AF-A0A177AVI4-F1
#
_entry.id   AF-A0A177AVI4-F1
#
_cell.length_a   1.000
_cell.length_b   1.000
_cell.length_c   1.000
_cell.angle_alpha   90.00
_cell.angle_beta   90.00
_cell.angle_gamma   90.00
#
_symmetry.space_group_name_H-M   'P 1'
#
loop_
_entity.id
_entity.type
_entity.pdbx_description
1 polymer ?
#
loop_
_entity_poly.entity_id
_entity_poly.type
_entity_poly.pdbx_seq_one_letter_code
_entity_poly.pdbx_strand_id
1 'polypeptide(L)'
;MTFLSRITLCVLTPIGVTARRSINHDFKSFSTKKKINKHDWNLTLYQFQNCPFCCKLRTYLDYNKLNYNVVEVNSITRKQLKVFGTRKVPLLLCNKEKDDSENKMILRDSSVIISVLESYLKNENTNLNQLNNNYKEVTNKVNGKDVKEFTNRYNLFNSNDEVLDNEEMTSQRRWRDWADNKLVHVISPNIYKTPKESLEAFRYFSKCGDWDTKFSSFEKNSMIYLGSMIMYVIGKRLSKKHNLKQDVSESLDDCIVEFTNELDKLNSKFIGGSKANLADLSIYGILSSMEGCKSFKTMMERNGRMQKWYTDIKSSIY
;
A
#
# COMPACT_ATOMS: atom_id res chain seq x y z
N MET A 1 -55.18 -35.16 48.80
CA MET A 1 -55.52 -33.73 48.60
C MET A 1 -54.19 -33.00 48.50
N THR A 2 -53.77 -32.34 47.44
CA THR A 2 -54.44 -31.80 46.24
C THR A 2 -53.28 -31.48 45.29
N PHE A 3 -53.16 -32.06 44.09
CA PHE A 3 -53.82 -31.66 42.85
C PHE A 3 -53.36 -30.28 42.32
N LEU A 4 -52.88 -30.26 41.07
CA LEU A 4 -52.93 -29.15 40.08
C LEU A 4 -52.08 -27.89 40.39
N SER A 5 -51.55 -27.12 39.44
CA SER A 5 -51.78 -27.01 37.99
C SER A 5 -50.62 -26.24 37.33
N ARG A 6 -50.50 -26.44 36.02
CA ARG A 6 -49.94 -25.46 35.08
C ARG A 6 -50.67 -24.12 35.20
N ILE A 7 -49.91 -23.02 35.23
CA ILE A 7 -50.39 -21.73 34.70
C ILE A 7 -49.38 -21.24 33.68
N THR A 8 -49.79 -21.29 32.42
CA THR A 8 -49.29 -20.45 31.35
C THR A 8 -50.07 -19.14 31.44
N LEU A 9 -49.40 -17.99 31.63
CA LEU A 9 -49.91 -16.72 31.14
C LEU A 9 -48.75 -15.79 30.78
N CYS A 10 -49.02 -15.04 29.72
CA CYS A 10 -48.12 -14.38 28.81
C CYS A 10 -47.83 -12.93 29.26
N VAL A 11 -46.88 -12.31 28.55
CA VAL A 11 -46.61 -10.86 28.43
C VAL A 11 -45.73 -10.25 29.53
N LEU A 12 -44.47 -9.96 29.18
CA LEU A 12 -43.85 -8.62 29.18
C LEU A 12 -42.45 -8.70 28.54
N THR A 13 -42.36 -8.43 27.24
CA THR A 13 -41.19 -7.74 26.64
C THR A 13 -41.25 -6.26 27.05
N PRO A 14 -40.17 -5.45 27.09
CA PRO A 14 -39.01 -5.43 26.18
C PRO A 14 -37.68 -5.27 26.99
N ILE A 15 -36.45 -5.17 26.49
CA ILE A 15 -35.87 -4.35 25.44
C ILE A 15 -34.54 -5.02 25.09
N GLY A 16 -34.24 -5.09 23.80
CA GLY A 16 -33.10 -5.80 23.24
C GLY A 16 -31.75 -5.33 23.77
N VAL A 17 -30.97 -6.30 24.24
CA VAL A 17 -29.51 -6.19 24.23
C VAL A 17 -29.11 -6.27 22.75
N THR A 18 -28.91 -5.11 22.16
CA THR A 18 -28.41 -4.95 20.80
C THR A 18 -27.08 -5.68 20.68
N ALA A 19 -27.06 -6.61 19.72
CA ALA A 19 -25.89 -7.36 19.32
C ALA A 19 -24.70 -6.41 19.13
N ARG A 20 -23.67 -6.59 19.96
CA ARG A 20 -22.35 -6.01 19.74
C ARG A 20 -21.82 -6.64 18.45
N ARG A 21 -22.12 -6.04 17.30
CA ARG A 21 -21.47 -6.35 16.01
C ARG A 21 -19.98 -6.14 16.22
N SER A 22 -19.25 -7.21 16.51
CA SER A 22 -17.81 -7.22 16.31
C SER A 22 -17.62 -6.99 14.82
N ILE A 23 -17.12 -5.81 14.46
CA ILE A 23 -16.64 -5.53 13.12
C ILE A 23 -15.41 -6.42 12.95
N ASN A 24 -15.64 -7.66 12.53
CA ASN A 24 -14.62 -8.52 11.95
C ASN A 24 -14.21 -7.81 10.66
N HIS A 25 -13.13 -7.02 10.73
CA HIS A 25 -12.34 -6.71 9.55
C HIS A 25 -11.65 -8.01 9.13
N ASP A 26 -12.44 -8.87 8.48
CA ASP A 26 -11.97 -10.02 7.77
C ASP A 26 -11.18 -9.51 6.55
N PHE A 27 -9.88 -9.31 6.75
CA PHE A 27 -8.93 -9.42 5.66
C PHE A 27 -8.90 -10.90 5.29
N LYS A 28 -9.93 -11.36 4.56
CA LYS A 28 -9.97 -12.69 3.98
C LYS A 28 -8.69 -12.84 3.16
N SER A 29 -8.04 -13.98 3.33
CA SER A 29 -7.04 -14.52 2.43
C SER A 29 -7.35 -14.10 0.98
N PHE A 30 -6.36 -13.49 0.34
CA PHE A 30 -6.32 -13.09 -1.06
C PHE A 30 -7.43 -13.72 -1.92
N SER A 31 -8.33 -12.86 -2.42
CA SER A 31 -9.40 -13.18 -3.36
C SER A 31 -8.89 -14.10 -4.48
N THR A 32 -9.53 -15.27 -4.62
CA THR A 32 -9.36 -16.27 -5.69
C THR A 32 -10.00 -15.79 -7.01
N LYS A 33 -9.70 -14.57 -7.45
CA LYS A 33 -9.94 -14.17 -8.84
C LYS A 33 -8.83 -14.78 -9.70
N LYS A 34 -9.21 -15.48 -10.77
CA LYS A 34 -8.32 -16.11 -11.76
C LYS A 34 -7.30 -15.08 -12.26
N LYS A 35 -6.07 -15.09 -11.71
CA LYS A 35 -4.98 -14.21 -12.14
C LYS A 35 -4.59 -14.59 -13.57
N ILE A 36 -4.38 -13.60 -14.42
CA ILE A 36 -4.11 -13.80 -15.85
C ILE A 36 -2.62 -13.52 -16.06
N ASN A 37 -1.88 -14.48 -16.62
CA ASN A 37 -0.54 -14.20 -17.14
C ASN A 37 -0.69 -13.39 -18.42
N LYS A 38 -0.77 -12.07 -18.29
CA LYS A 38 -0.71 -11.13 -19.42
C LYS A 38 0.72 -10.95 -19.98
N HIS A 39 1.68 -11.74 -19.49
CA HIS A 39 3.11 -11.53 -19.72
C HIS A 39 3.89 -12.81 -19.43
N ASP A 40 5.06 -12.94 -20.06
CA ASP A 40 5.95 -14.11 -19.97
C ASP A 40 6.87 -14.09 -18.73
N TRP A 41 6.58 -13.23 -17.75
CA TRP A 41 7.42 -13.05 -16.57
C TRP A 41 6.77 -13.64 -15.33
N ASN A 42 7.55 -14.41 -14.58
CA ASN A 42 7.25 -14.78 -13.22
C ASN A 42 7.72 -13.66 -12.29
N LEU A 43 6.76 -12.97 -11.67
CA LEU A 43 7.00 -11.85 -10.78
C LEU A 43 7.12 -12.34 -9.34
N THR A 44 8.19 -11.94 -8.64
CA THR A 44 8.37 -12.19 -7.19
C THR A 44 8.62 -10.87 -6.47
N LEU A 45 7.66 -10.46 -5.64
CA LEU A 45 7.69 -9.23 -4.86
C LEU A 45 8.28 -9.47 -3.47
N TYR A 46 9.43 -8.87 -3.20
CA TYR A 46 10.00 -8.76 -1.86
C TYR A 46 9.46 -7.51 -1.17
N GLN A 47 8.75 -7.68 -0.06
CA GLN A 47 8.05 -6.59 0.60
C GLN A 47 8.06 -6.65 2.13
N PHE A 48 7.59 -5.56 2.74
CA PHE A 48 6.96 -5.60 4.06
C PHE A 48 5.45 -5.42 3.87
N GLN A 49 4.64 -6.26 4.51
CA GLN A 49 3.19 -6.30 4.31
C GLN A 49 2.53 -4.92 4.44
N ASN A 50 2.88 -4.13 5.46
CA ASN A 50 2.27 -2.83 5.74
C ASN A 50 3.15 -1.63 5.36
N CYS A 51 4.16 -1.82 4.49
CA CYS A 51 4.91 -0.69 3.94
C CYS A 51 4.09 0.03 2.87
N PRO A 52 3.90 1.36 2.95
CA PRO A 52 3.12 2.12 1.96
C PRO A 52 3.58 1.91 0.51
N PHE A 53 4.89 1.86 0.27
CA PHE A 53 5.45 1.63 -1.06
C PHE A 53 5.16 0.21 -1.58
N CYS A 54 5.12 -0.78 -0.69
CA CYS A 54 4.80 -2.17 -1.04
C CYS A 54 3.30 -2.34 -1.30
N CYS A 55 2.46 -1.76 -0.44
CA CYS A 55 1.01 -1.72 -0.64
C CYS A 55 0.65 -1.06 -1.97
N LYS A 56 1.27 0.08 -2.30
CA LYS A 56 1.15 0.74 -3.62
C LYS A 56 1.44 -0.21 -4.78
N LEU A 57 2.56 -0.93 -4.73
CA LEU A 57 2.91 -1.86 -5.79
C LEU A 57 1.92 -3.04 -5.85
N ARG A 58 1.52 -3.61 -4.71
CA ARG A 58 0.51 -4.69 -4.65
C ARG A 58 -0.82 -4.24 -5.24
N THR A 59 -1.30 -3.06 -4.85
CA THR A 59 -2.49 -2.44 -5.43
C THR A 59 -2.43 -2.40 -6.95
N TYR A 60 -1.31 -1.97 -7.52
CA TYR A 60 -1.12 -1.93 -8.97
C TYR A 60 -1.18 -3.33 -9.60
N LEU A 61 -0.46 -4.31 -9.03
CA LEU A 61 -0.44 -5.69 -9.53
C LEU A 61 -1.83 -6.33 -9.45
N ASP A 62 -2.53 -6.14 -8.33
CA ASP A 62 -3.86 -6.68 -8.06
C ASP A 62 -4.94 -6.02 -8.96
N TYR A 63 -4.85 -4.71 -9.19
CA TYR A 63 -5.73 -4.00 -10.12
C TYR A 63 -5.60 -4.56 -11.55
N ASN A 64 -4.37 -4.74 -12.01
CA ASN A 64 -4.07 -5.25 -13.35
C ASN A 64 -4.21 -6.77 -13.52
N LYS A 65 -4.55 -7.50 -12.44
CA LYS A 65 -4.70 -8.96 -12.39
C LYS A 65 -3.43 -9.73 -12.73
N LEU A 66 -2.27 -9.14 -12.44
CA LEU A 66 -0.97 -9.76 -12.66
C LEU A 66 -0.73 -10.86 -11.63
N ASN A 67 -0.18 -11.99 -12.09
CA ASN A 67 0.27 -13.03 -11.19
C ASN A 67 1.62 -12.66 -10.59
N TYR A 68 1.76 -12.82 -9.27
CA TYR A 68 3.01 -12.57 -8.57
C TYR A 68 3.07 -13.37 -7.27
N ASN A 69 4.29 -13.77 -6.93
CA ASN A 69 4.65 -14.36 -5.65
C ASN A 69 5.06 -13.27 -4.66
N VAL A 70 4.85 -13.51 -3.37
CA VAL A 70 5.23 -12.58 -2.30
C VAL A 70 6.26 -13.24 -1.39
N VAL A 71 7.40 -12.57 -1.22
CA VAL A 71 8.39 -12.89 -0.20
C VAL A 71 8.32 -11.82 0.87
N GLU A 72 7.82 -12.21 2.05
CA GLU A 72 7.81 -11.33 3.22
C GLU A 72 9.23 -11.20 3.77
N VAL A 73 9.73 -9.97 3.85
CA VAL A 73 11.07 -9.67 4.34
C VAL A 73 11.03 -9.42 5.83
N ASN A 74 11.96 -10.01 6.59
CA ASN A 74 12.12 -9.69 8.00
C ASN A 74 12.58 -8.23 8.16
N SER A 75 11.77 -7.39 8.80
CA SER A 75 12.01 -5.93 8.89
C SER A 75 13.27 -5.55 9.67
N ILE A 76 13.71 -6.42 10.58
CA ILE A 76 14.92 -6.24 11.40
C ILE A 76 16.14 -6.80 10.69
N THR A 77 16.13 -8.10 10.37
CA THR A 77 17.33 -8.80 9.87
C THR A 77 17.56 -8.63 8.36
N ARG A 78 16.47 -8.43 7.59
CA ARG A 78 16.48 -8.23 6.13
C ARG A 78 17.27 -9.28 5.35
N LYS A 79 17.38 -10.50 5.89
CA LYS A 79 18.20 -11.58 5.32
C LYS A 79 17.81 -11.89 3.87
N GLN A 80 16.51 -11.83 3.55
CA GLN A 80 15.95 -12.08 2.22
C GLN A 80 16.46 -11.10 1.15
N LEU A 81 16.92 -9.91 1.54
CA LEU A 81 17.40 -8.89 0.59
C LEU A 81 18.91 -8.90 0.39
N LYS A 82 19.67 -9.64 1.20
CA LYS A 82 21.14 -9.63 1.17
C LYS A 82 21.69 -10.00 -0.21
N VAL A 83 21.06 -10.97 -0.88
CA VAL A 83 21.44 -11.44 -2.22
C VAL A 83 21.33 -10.35 -3.30
N PHE A 84 20.53 -9.31 -3.07
CA PHE A 84 20.32 -8.22 -4.02
C PHE A 84 21.15 -6.96 -3.71
N GLY A 85 22.00 -7.01 -2.68
CA GLY A 85 22.83 -5.88 -2.25
C GLY A 85 22.03 -4.67 -1.76
N THR A 86 20.75 -4.82 -1.40
CA THR A 86 19.89 -3.73 -0.93
C THR A 86 19.27 -4.04 0.42
N ARG A 87 18.82 -2.99 1.11
CA ARG A 87 18.03 -3.07 2.34
C ARG A 87 16.64 -2.44 2.20
N LYS A 88 16.28 -1.99 1.00
CA LYS A 88 15.03 -1.30 0.69
C LYS A 88 14.03 -2.24 0.01
N VAL A 89 12.75 -2.01 0.28
CA VAL A 89 11.59 -2.64 -0.36
C VAL A 89 10.67 -1.54 -0.91
N PRO A 90 9.78 -1.83 -1.87
CA PRO A 90 9.66 -3.09 -2.58
C PRO A 90 10.82 -3.34 -3.54
N LEU A 91 11.09 -4.62 -3.80
CA LEU A 91 11.94 -5.10 -4.88
C LEU A 91 11.16 -6.14 -5.65
N LEU A 92 11.11 -6.00 -6.97
CA LEU A 92 10.43 -6.95 -7.85
C LEU A 92 11.46 -7.71 -8.67
N LEU A 93 11.51 -9.02 -8.50
CA LEU A 93 12.29 -9.92 -9.34
C LEU A 93 11.38 -10.42 -10.46
N CYS A 94 11.78 -10.18 -11.71
CA CYS A 94 11.11 -10.66 -12.91
C CYS A 94 12.00 -11.73 -13.56
N ASN A 95 11.51 -12.97 -13.63
CA ASN A 95 12.21 -14.07 -14.29
C ASN A 95 11.40 -14.54 -15.50
N LYS A 96 12.03 -14.77 -16.66
CA LYS A 96 11.37 -15.55 -17.72
C LYS A 96 11.45 -17.04 -17.41
N GLU A 97 10.48 -17.80 -17.88
CA GLU A 97 10.41 -19.26 -17.67
C GLU A 97 11.52 -20.06 -18.39
N LYS A 98 12.30 -19.44 -19.30
CA LYS A 98 13.40 -20.11 -20.02
C LYS A 98 14.75 -19.93 -19.30
N ASP A 99 15.35 -21.09 -19.02
CA ASP A 99 16.38 -21.42 -18.04
C ASP A 99 17.79 -20.88 -18.33
N ASP A 100 17.94 -19.56 -18.49
CA ASP A 100 19.25 -18.90 -18.57
C ASP A 100 19.39 -17.77 -17.54
N SER A 101 20.56 -17.68 -16.92
CA SER A 101 20.91 -16.68 -15.90
C SER A 101 20.82 -15.23 -16.40
N GLU A 102 20.80 -15.00 -17.72
CA GLU A 102 20.61 -13.68 -18.33
C GLU A 102 19.14 -13.20 -18.36
N ASN A 103 18.17 -14.08 -18.03
CA ASN A 103 16.74 -13.76 -18.10
C ASN A 103 16.13 -13.30 -16.77
N LYS A 104 16.94 -12.71 -15.88
CA LYS A 104 16.51 -12.18 -14.57
C LYS A 104 16.66 -10.66 -14.54
N MET A 105 15.56 -9.96 -14.26
CA MET A 105 15.56 -8.52 -14.09
C MET A 105 15.12 -8.15 -12.67
N ILE A 106 15.86 -7.24 -12.04
CA ILE A 106 15.55 -6.75 -10.69
C ILE A 106 15.12 -5.29 -10.80
N LEU A 107 13.84 -5.04 -10.55
CA LEU A 107 13.29 -3.70 -10.51
C LEU A 107 13.23 -3.21 -9.06
N ARG A 108 13.62 -1.95 -8.88
CA ARG A 108 13.66 -1.25 -7.59
C ARG A 108 12.86 0.05 -7.70
N ASP A 109 12.49 0.59 -6.54
CA ASP A 109 11.56 1.73 -6.41
C ASP A 109 10.14 1.42 -6.89
N SER A 110 9.19 1.56 -5.97
CA SER A 110 7.78 1.23 -6.24
C SER A 110 7.17 1.98 -7.44
N SER A 111 7.55 3.24 -7.68
CA SER A 111 6.98 4.04 -8.76
C SER A 111 7.63 3.71 -10.09
N VAL A 112 8.94 3.45 -10.11
CA VAL A 112 9.63 2.93 -11.29
C VAL A 112 9.07 1.57 -11.69
N ILE A 113 8.93 0.63 -10.74
CA ILE A 113 8.36 -0.69 -11.02
C ILE A 113 6.98 -0.55 -11.68
N ILE A 114 6.11 0.30 -11.14
CA ILE A 114 4.78 0.56 -11.71
C ILE A 114 4.89 1.16 -13.11
N SER A 115 5.75 2.17 -13.32
CA SER A 115 5.89 2.84 -14.62
C SER A 115 6.45 1.91 -15.70
N VAL A 116 7.43 1.07 -15.35
CA VAL A 116 8.02 0.06 -16.24
C VAL A 116 6.96 -0.98 -16.62
N LEU A 117 6.25 -1.55 -15.65
CA LEU A 117 5.22 -2.55 -15.92
C LEU A 117 4.05 -1.96 -16.72
N GLU A 118 3.61 -0.73 -16.40
CA GLU A 118 2.51 -0.09 -17.11
C GLU A 118 2.87 0.22 -18.55
N SER A 119 4.07 0.75 -18.79
CA SER A 119 4.56 1.00 -20.16
C SER A 119 4.69 -0.32 -20.93
N TYR A 120 5.18 -1.38 -20.27
CA TYR A 120 5.25 -2.71 -20.89
C TYR A 120 3.86 -3.27 -21.25
N LEU A 121 2.89 -3.19 -20.35
CA LEU A 121 1.53 -3.72 -20.60
C LEU A 121 0.75 -2.95 -21.66
N LYS A 122 1.11 -1.69 -21.91
CA LYS A 122 0.51 -0.86 -22.96
C LYS A 122 1.13 -1.09 -24.34
N ASN A 123 2.34 -1.65 -24.40
CA ASN A 123 3.09 -1.82 -25.63
C ASN A 123 3.38 -3.31 -25.86
N GLU A 124 2.58 -3.98 -26.70
CA GLU A 124 2.64 -5.44 -26.91
C GLU A 124 3.98 -5.95 -27.48
N ASN A 125 4.85 -5.07 -28.00
CA ASN A 125 6.10 -5.43 -28.69
C ASN A 125 7.38 -4.87 -28.04
N THR A 126 7.32 -4.26 -26.85
CA THR A 126 8.50 -3.63 -26.24
C THR A 126 9.30 -4.61 -25.38
N ASN A 127 10.62 -4.64 -25.57
CA ASN A 127 11.51 -5.40 -24.71
C ASN A 127 11.61 -4.74 -23.32
N LEU A 128 11.20 -5.46 -22.28
CA LEU A 128 11.20 -4.97 -20.90
C LEU A 128 12.59 -4.49 -20.41
N ASN A 129 13.67 -5.13 -20.86
CA ASN A 129 15.04 -4.73 -20.52
C ASN A 129 15.41 -3.39 -21.18
N GLN A 130 15.01 -3.17 -22.44
CA GLN A 130 15.22 -1.90 -23.15
C GLN A 130 14.45 -0.78 -22.45
N LEU A 131 13.18 -1.01 -22.15
CA LEU A 131 12.33 -0.05 -21.45
C LEU A 131 12.89 0.31 -20.05
N ASN A 132 13.44 -0.66 -19.32
CA ASN A 132 14.06 -0.39 -18.03
C ASN A 132 15.26 0.57 -18.12
N ASN A 133 15.96 0.64 -19.26
CA ASN A 133 17.06 1.59 -19.47
C ASN A 133 16.61 3.06 -19.46
N ASN A 134 15.31 3.33 -19.63
CA ASN A 134 14.74 4.67 -19.55
C ASN A 134 14.63 5.18 -18.10
N TYR A 135 14.80 4.30 -17.10
CA TYR A 135 14.68 4.59 -15.67
C TYR A 135 16.01 4.36 -14.94
N LYS A 136 16.93 5.31 -15.05
CA LYS A 136 18.29 5.19 -14.50
C LYS A 136 18.36 5.70 -13.07
N GLU A 137 19.08 4.98 -12.21
CA GLU A 137 19.42 5.44 -10.86
C GLU A 137 20.52 6.52 -10.98
N VAL A 138 20.22 7.72 -10.49
CA VAL A 138 21.13 8.86 -10.43
C VAL A 138 21.37 9.21 -8.97
N THR A 139 22.60 9.58 -8.64
CA THR A 139 22.96 10.02 -7.29
C THR A 139 23.10 11.54 -7.28
N ASN A 140 22.19 12.21 -6.58
CA ASN A 140 22.16 13.65 -6.40
C ASN A 140 22.64 14.02 -5.00
N LYS A 141 23.36 15.14 -4.84
CA LYS A 141 23.70 15.68 -3.52
C LYS A 141 22.63 16.64 -3.04
N VAL A 142 21.90 16.25 -2.00
CA VAL A 142 20.90 17.12 -1.35
C VAL A 142 21.37 17.38 0.08
N ASN A 143 21.59 18.66 0.42
CA ASN A 143 22.10 19.09 1.72
C ASN A 143 23.38 18.35 2.16
N GLY A 144 24.30 18.15 1.21
CA GLY A 144 25.57 17.44 1.43
C GLY A 144 25.46 15.92 1.59
N LYS A 145 24.27 15.33 1.40
CA LYS A 145 24.04 13.88 1.45
C LYS A 145 23.74 13.34 0.07
N ASP A 146 24.32 12.18 -0.23
CA ASP A 146 24.01 11.45 -1.46
C ASP A 146 22.60 10.84 -1.37
N VAL A 147 21.73 11.28 -2.26
CA VAL A 147 20.37 10.80 -2.44
C VAL A 147 20.28 10.13 -3.80
N LYS A 148 19.95 8.83 -3.78
CA LYS A 148 19.70 8.04 -4.99
C LYS A 148 18.25 8.21 -5.42
N GLU A 149 18.05 8.70 -6.64
CA GLU A 149 16.75 8.91 -7.27
C GLU A 149 16.74 8.26 -8.65
N PHE A 150 15.55 7.97 -9.17
CA PHE A 150 15.42 7.42 -10.52
C PHE A 150 14.93 8.50 -11.48
N THR A 151 15.56 8.60 -12.64
CA THR A 151 15.06 9.42 -13.74
C THR A 151 13.72 8.87 -14.22
N ASN A 152 12.87 9.74 -14.74
CA ASN A 152 11.61 9.35 -15.38
C ASN A 152 10.66 8.54 -14.48
N ARG A 153 10.82 8.58 -13.15
CA ARG A 153 10.10 7.74 -12.17
C ARG A 153 8.59 7.62 -12.42
N TYR A 154 7.96 8.72 -12.85
CA TYR A 154 6.53 8.79 -13.11
C TYR A 154 6.13 8.79 -14.60
N ASN A 155 7.12 8.84 -15.51
CA ASN A 155 6.87 8.84 -16.95
C ASN A 155 6.53 7.44 -17.45
N LEU A 156 5.57 7.38 -18.37
CA LEU A 156 5.26 6.19 -19.15
C LEU A 156 5.81 6.38 -20.56
N PHE A 157 6.28 5.29 -21.17
CA PHE A 157 6.84 5.29 -22.52
C PHE A 157 5.94 4.52 -23.48
N ASN A 158 5.85 4.98 -24.73
CA ASN A 158 5.21 4.25 -25.82
C ASN A 158 6.18 3.25 -26.47
N SER A 159 5.71 2.51 -27.49
CA SER A 159 6.53 1.57 -28.25
C SER A 159 7.75 2.19 -28.95
N ASN A 160 7.76 3.51 -29.15
CA ASN A 160 8.84 4.25 -29.81
C ASN A 160 9.85 4.85 -28.81
N ASP A 161 9.81 4.45 -27.53
CA ASP A 161 10.62 5.03 -26.44
C ASP A 161 10.38 6.53 -26.22
N GLU A 162 9.20 7.04 -26.58
CA GLU A 162 8.80 8.43 -26.32
C GLU A 162 7.93 8.52 -25.07
N VAL A 163 8.12 9.59 -24.30
CA VAL A 163 7.31 9.86 -23.11
C VAL A 163 5.87 10.20 -23.52
N LEU A 164 4.91 9.50 -22.92
CA LEU A 164 3.50 9.86 -23.04
C LEU A 164 3.26 11.19 -22.31
N ASP A 165 3.00 12.23 -23.07
CA ASP A 165 2.82 13.58 -22.55
C ASP A 165 1.50 14.19 -23.03
N ASN A 166 0.51 14.17 -22.16
CA ASN A 166 -0.79 14.83 -22.32
C ASN A 166 -1.29 15.29 -20.95
N GLU A 167 -2.38 16.05 -20.91
CA GLU A 167 -2.92 16.63 -19.67
C GLU A 167 -3.24 15.56 -18.62
N GLU A 168 -3.83 14.43 -19.03
CA GLU A 168 -4.12 13.31 -18.13
C GLU A 168 -2.84 12.70 -17.53
N MET A 169 -1.79 12.51 -18.34
CA MET A 169 -0.49 12.00 -17.88
C MET A 169 0.18 13.01 -16.95
N THR A 170 0.07 14.30 -17.22
CA THR A 170 0.62 15.36 -16.35
C THR A 170 -0.09 15.40 -15.00
N SER A 171 -1.41 15.34 -14.98
CA SER A 171 -2.20 15.22 -13.74
C SER A 171 -1.84 13.96 -12.97
N GLN A 172 -1.76 12.81 -13.66
CA GLN A 172 -1.38 11.54 -13.06
C GLN A 172 0.03 11.60 -12.45
N ARG A 173 1.03 12.16 -13.15
CA ARG A 173 2.40 12.33 -12.64
C ARG A 173 2.44 13.19 -11.39
N ARG A 174 1.76 14.34 -11.41
CA ARG A 174 1.66 15.25 -10.26
C ARG A 174 1.12 14.53 -9.02
N TRP A 175 0.05 13.76 -9.17
CA TRP A 175 -0.57 13.08 -8.02
C TRP A 175 0.21 11.84 -7.55
N ARG A 176 0.93 11.16 -8.44
CA ARG A 176 1.88 10.11 -8.04
C ARG A 176 3.07 10.68 -7.25
N ASP A 177 3.58 11.82 -7.68
CA ASP A 177 4.62 12.56 -6.95
C ASP A 177 4.13 13.01 -5.58
N TRP A 178 2.95 13.64 -5.53
CA TRP A 178 2.30 14.05 -4.28
C TRP A 178 2.10 12.87 -3.31
N ALA A 179 1.71 11.70 -3.82
CA ALA A 179 1.53 10.52 -2.99
C ALA A 179 2.85 10.09 -2.32
N ASP A 180 3.95 10.10 -3.08
CA ASP A 180 5.27 9.66 -2.62
C ASP A 180 6.04 10.68 -1.79
N ASN A 181 5.78 11.98 -1.99
CA ASN A 181 6.56 13.07 -1.39
C ASN A 181 5.78 13.89 -0.38
N LYS A 182 4.46 13.70 -0.26
CA LYS A 182 3.61 14.39 0.72
C LYS A 182 2.78 13.40 1.53
N LEU A 183 1.90 12.63 0.90
CA LEU A 183 0.99 11.72 1.61
C LEU A 183 1.73 10.67 2.45
N VAL A 184 2.77 10.02 1.91
CA VAL A 184 3.47 8.95 2.63
C VAL A 184 4.10 9.43 3.95
N HIS A 185 4.48 10.72 4.03
CA HIS A 185 5.15 11.29 5.19
C HIS A 185 4.22 11.50 6.38
N VAL A 186 2.90 11.59 6.15
CA VAL A 186 1.91 11.69 7.24
C VAL A 186 1.46 10.32 7.76
N ILE A 187 1.71 9.22 7.02
CA ILE A 187 1.24 7.87 7.40
C ILE A 187 1.91 7.36 8.67
N SER A 188 3.25 7.25 8.69
CA SER A 188 3.95 6.65 9.83
C SER A 188 3.74 7.42 11.15
N PRO A 189 3.81 8.76 11.18
CA PRO A 189 3.50 9.51 12.41
C PRO A 189 2.08 9.27 12.94
N ASN A 190 1.11 9.03 12.06
CA ASN A 190 -0.28 8.74 12.43
C ASN A 190 -0.53 7.29 12.88
N ILE A 191 0.18 6.31 12.33
CA ILE A 191 0.06 4.91 12.78
C ILE A 191 0.74 4.73 14.15
N TYR A 192 1.90 5.38 14.36
CA TYR A 192 2.75 5.16 15.53
C TYR A 192 2.73 6.33 16.53
N LYS A 193 1.60 7.05 16.63
CA LYS A 193 1.46 8.27 17.44
C LYS A 193 1.74 8.03 18.93
N THR A 194 1.30 6.89 19.48
CA THR A 194 1.57 6.46 20.86
C THR A 194 2.24 5.08 20.92
N PRO A 195 2.94 4.73 22.01
CA PRO A 195 3.53 3.39 22.15
C PRO A 195 2.49 2.27 22.05
N LYS A 196 1.30 2.48 22.62
CA LYS A 196 0.18 1.53 22.55
C LYS A 196 -0.30 1.34 21.11
N GLU A 197 -0.58 2.43 20.40
CA GLU A 197 -1.02 2.37 19.00
C GLU A 197 0.06 1.74 18.10
N SER A 198 1.34 2.00 18.39
CA SER A 198 2.44 1.37 17.66
C SER A 198 2.50 -0.14 17.87
N LEU A 199 2.39 -0.60 19.11
CA LEU A 199 2.34 -2.04 19.41
C LEU A 199 1.11 -2.72 18.80
N GLU A 200 -0.06 -2.07 18.86
CA GLU A 200 -1.30 -2.54 18.23
C GLU A 200 -1.14 -2.67 16.71
N ALA A 201 -0.53 -1.67 16.06
CA ALA A 201 -0.23 -1.71 14.64
C ALA A 201 0.69 -2.90 14.29
N PHE A 202 1.77 -3.12 15.03
CA PHE A 202 2.68 -4.26 14.78
C PHE A 202 2.04 -5.63 15.01
N ARG A 203 1.16 -5.76 16.00
CA ARG A 203 0.36 -6.99 16.19
C ARG A 203 -0.59 -7.21 15.02
N TYR A 204 -1.23 -6.15 14.54
CA TYR A 204 -2.07 -6.22 13.35
C TYR A 204 -1.26 -6.60 12.10
N PHE A 205 -0.08 -6.01 11.90
CA PHE A 205 0.81 -6.33 10.79
C PHE A 205 1.30 -7.77 10.82
N SER A 206 1.61 -8.30 12.02
CA SER A 206 1.94 -9.72 12.20
C SER A 206 0.83 -10.63 11.71
N LYS A 207 -0.43 -10.29 12.01
CA LYS A 207 -1.61 -11.04 11.56
C LYS A 207 -1.79 -10.92 10.05
N CYS A 208 -1.73 -9.71 9.49
CA CYS A 208 -1.95 -9.49 8.06
C CYS A 208 -0.81 -10.01 7.17
N GLY A 209 0.40 -10.11 7.72
CA GLY A 209 1.58 -10.60 7.01
C GLY A 209 1.79 -12.10 7.14
N ASP A 210 0.90 -12.82 7.84
CA ASP A 210 1.04 -14.23 8.20
C ASP A 210 2.41 -14.54 8.81
N TRP A 211 2.90 -13.67 9.69
CA TRP A 211 4.26 -13.80 10.24
C TRP A 211 4.45 -15.07 11.06
N ASP A 212 3.36 -15.63 11.60
CA ASP A 212 3.36 -16.91 12.31
C ASP A 212 3.80 -18.10 11.44
N THR A 213 3.58 -18.04 10.12
CA THR A 213 3.97 -19.12 9.19
C THR A 213 5.31 -18.83 8.51
N LYS A 214 5.71 -17.57 8.43
CA LYS A 214 6.90 -17.12 7.67
C LYS A 214 8.16 -16.94 8.52
N PHE A 215 8.01 -16.76 9.83
CA PHE A 215 9.11 -16.45 10.74
C PHE A 215 9.07 -17.29 12.00
N SER A 216 10.25 -17.54 12.58
CA SER A 216 10.35 -18.18 13.90
C SER A 216 9.68 -17.31 14.97
N SER A 217 9.19 -17.92 16.05
CA SER A 217 8.56 -17.19 17.17
C SER A 217 9.46 -16.09 17.74
N PHE A 218 10.78 -16.32 17.79
CA PHE A 218 11.75 -15.31 18.23
C PHE A 218 11.84 -14.13 17.26
N GLU A 219 11.97 -14.39 15.96
CA GLU A 219 12.03 -13.34 14.93
C GLU A 219 10.73 -12.54 14.88
N LYS A 220 9.58 -13.22 14.94
CA LYS A 220 8.25 -12.59 14.99
C LYS A 220 8.12 -11.67 16.21
N ASN A 221 8.39 -12.19 17.41
CA ASN A 221 8.30 -11.40 18.64
C ASN A 221 9.26 -10.21 18.61
N SER A 222 10.48 -10.40 18.11
CA SER A 222 11.42 -9.30 17.90
C SER A 222 10.85 -8.23 16.97
N MET A 223 10.30 -8.62 15.82
CA MET A 223 9.68 -7.66 14.90
C MET A 223 8.50 -6.91 15.53
N ILE A 224 7.66 -7.59 16.31
CA ILE A 224 6.52 -6.95 16.98
C ILE A 224 7.00 -5.95 18.05
N TYR A 225 7.75 -6.43 19.04
CA TYR A 225 8.07 -5.63 20.22
C TYR A 225 9.17 -4.61 19.93
N LEU A 226 10.32 -5.04 19.42
CA LEU A 226 11.42 -4.13 19.10
C LEU A 226 11.07 -3.23 17.90
N GLY A 227 10.39 -3.76 16.89
CA GLY A 227 9.94 -2.96 15.74
C GLY A 227 8.99 -1.84 16.13
N SER A 228 7.99 -2.12 16.99
CA SER A 228 7.06 -1.10 17.49
C SER A 228 7.78 0.03 18.26
N MET A 229 8.73 -0.32 19.14
CA MET A 229 9.54 0.67 19.86
C MET A 229 10.33 1.58 18.91
N ILE A 230 11.01 0.98 17.92
CA ILE A 230 11.77 1.72 16.91
C ILE A 230 10.84 2.65 16.11
N MET A 231 9.69 2.13 15.65
CA MET A 231 8.77 2.90 14.81
C MET A 231 8.06 4.02 15.56
N TYR A 232 7.79 3.88 16.85
CA TYR A 232 7.32 4.99 17.69
C TYR A 232 8.32 6.16 17.70
N VAL A 233 9.61 5.86 17.91
CA VAL A 233 10.67 6.88 17.90
C VAL A 233 10.83 7.49 16.49
N ILE A 234 10.81 6.66 15.45
CA ILE A 234 10.89 7.13 14.06
C ILE A 234 9.67 8.00 13.71
N GLY A 235 8.46 7.64 14.12
CA GLY A 235 7.25 8.43 13.88
C GLY A 235 7.37 9.85 14.44
N LYS A 236 7.87 10.00 15.67
CA LYS A 236 8.16 11.32 16.26
C LYS A 236 9.23 12.10 15.50
N ARG A 237 10.31 11.43 15.07
CA ARG A 237 11.38 12.07 14.28
C ARG A 237 10.88 12.52 12.90
N LEU A 238 10.06 11.71 12.24
CA LEU A 238 9.47 12.04 10.95
C LEU A 238 8.49 13.20 11.06
N SER A 239 7.66 13.23 12.11
CA SER A 239 6.77 14.37 12.39
C SER A 239 7.55 15.69 12.45
N LYS A 240 8.68 15.72 13.17
CA LYS A 240 9.57 16.90 13.21
C LYS A 240 10.24 17.18 11.85
N LYS A 241 10.79 16.15 11.21
CA LYS A 241 11.52 16.28 9.93
C LYS A 241 10.64 16.88 8.82
N HIS A 242 9.37 16.49 8.79
CA HIS A 242 8.41 16.92 7.78
C HIS A 242 7.54 18.09 8.24
N ASN A 243 7.90 18.76 9.34
CA ASN A 243 7.19 19.92 9.89
C ASN A 243 5.68 19.69 10.03
N LEU A 244 5.29 18.50 10.51
CA LEU A 244 3.88 18.18 10.73
C LEU A 244 3.33 18.98 11.92
N LYS A 245 2.01 19.19 11.92
CA LYS A 245 1.29 19.84 13.00
C LYS A 245 1.46 19.07 14.32
N GLN A 246 1.25 19.76 15.44
CA GLN A 246 1.39 19.17 16.77
C GLN A 246 0.47 17.94 16.93
N ASP A 247 -0.79 18.06 16.50
CA ASP A 247 -1.59 16.88 16.20
C ASP A 247 -1.34 16.43 14.76
N VAL A 248 -0.57 15.35 14.62
CA VAL A 248 -0.28 14.72 13.31
C VAL A 248 -1.54 14.26 12.57
N SER A 249 -2.66 14.05 13.28
CA SER A 249 -3.95 13.74 12.66
C SER A 249 -4.44 14.89 11.79
N GLU A 250 -4.19 16.14 12.17
CA GLU A 250 -4.58 17.30 11.36
C GLU A 250 -3.79 17.37 10.07
N SER A 251 -2.49 17.02 10.08
CA SER A 251 -1.70 16.96 8.85
C SER A 251 -2.16 15.84 7.90
N LEU A 252 -2.69 14.74 8.45
CA LEU A 252 -3.37 13.72 7.64
C LEU A 252 -4.66 14.30 7.06
N ASP A 253 -5.52 14.89 7.90
CA ASP A 253 -6.78 15.48 7.48
C ASP A 253 -6.58 16.55 6.38
N ASP A 254 -5.53 17.39 6.46
CA ASP A 254 -5.16 18.35 5.42
C ASP A 254 -4.87 17.66 4.08
N CYS A 255 -4.11 16.56 4.08
CA CYS A 255 -3.81 15.79 2.86
C CYS A 255 -5.07 15.16 2.27
N ILE A 256 -5.97 14.67 3.13
CA ILE A 256 -7.24 14.08 2.70
C ILE A 256 -8.13 15.15 2.06
N VAL A 257 -8.25 16.32 2.69
CA VAL A 257 -9.03 17.46 2.16
C VAL A 257 -8.46 17.95 0.84
N GLU A 258 -7.13 18.10 0.73
CA GLU A 258 -6.47 18.49 -0.52
C GLU A 258 -6.82 17.54 -1.68
N PHE A 259 -6.78 16.24 -1.43
CA PHE A 259 -7.11 15.23 -2.43
C PHE A 259 -8.61 15.17 -2.74
N THR A 260 -9.49 15.21 -1.74
CA THR A 260 -10.94 15.19 -2.00
C THR A 260 -11.41 16.43 -2.75
N ASN A 261 -10.83 17.60 -2.45
CA ASN A 261 -11.12 18.84 -3.18
C ASN A 261 -10.74 18.72 -4.66
N GLU A 262 -9.65 18.02 -4.99
CA GLU A 262 -9.30 17.77 -6.39
C GLU A 262 -10.34 16.88 -7.08
N LEU A 263 -10.77 15.80 -6.43
CA LEU A 263 -11.81 14.93 -6.98
C LEU A 263 -13.12 15.67 -7.21
N ASP A 264 -13.47 16.61 -6.32
CA ASP A 264 -14.67 17.42 -6.45
C ASP A 264 -14.54 18.45 -7.58
N LYS A 265 -13.36 19.05 -7.79
CA LYS A 265 -13.07 19.92 -8.96
C LYS A 265 -13.19 19.18 -10.28
N LEU A 266 -12.69 17.94 -10.35
CA LEU A 266 -12.78 17.11 -11.56
C LEU A 266 -14.20 16.60 -11.81
N ASN A 267 -15.09 16.68 -10.80
CA ASN A 267 -16.42 16.09 -10.80
C ASN A 267 -16.41 14.62 -11.27
N SER A 268 -15.39 13.88 -10.86
CA SER A 268 -15.12 12.52 -11.32
C SER A 268 -15.09 11.53 -10.17
N LYS A 269 -15.25 10.24 -10.52
CA LYS A 269 -15.16 9.15 -9.55
C LYS A 269 -13.73 8.99 -9.03
N PHE A 270 -12.76 9.12 -9.93
CA PHE A 270 -11.33 8.94 -9.71
C PHE A 270 -10.55 10.07 -10.41
N ILE A 271 -9.27 10.27 -10.08
CA ILE A 271 -8.39 11.16 -10.86
C ILE A 271 -8.38 10.72 -12.33
N GLY A 272 -8.39 9.41 -12.59
CA GLY A 272 -8.53 8.85 -13.95
C GLY A 272 -9.91 8.97 -14.59
N GLY A 273 -10.81 9.78 -14.04
CA GLY A 273 -12.17 9.95 -14.55
C GLY A 273 -13.11 8.84 -14.07
N SER A 274 -13.56 8.00 -14.99
CA SER A 274 -14.48 6.88 -14.71
C SER A 274 -13.77 5.62 -14.20
N LYS A 275 -12.49 5.44 -14.55
CA LYS A 275 -11.64 4.33 -14.10
C LYS A 275 -10.46 4.88 -13.30
N ALA A 276 -10.00 4.13 -12.31
CA ALA A 276 -8.83 4.50 -11.53
C ALA A 276 -7.57 4.48 -12.42
N ASN A 277 -6.74 5.52 -12.33
CA ASN A 277 -5.44 5.57 -13.00
C ASN A 277 -4.29 5.30 -11.99
N LEU A 278 -3.03 5.40 -12.44
CA LEU A 278 -1.89 5.13 -11.56
C LEU A 278 -1.79 6.07 -10.34
N ALA A 279 -2.32 7.29 -10.42
CA ALA A 279 -2.37 8.19 -9.27
C ALA A 279 -3.36 7.68 -8.22
N ASP A 280 -4.57 7.31 -8.64
CA ASP A 280 -5.57 6.72 -7.75
C ASP A 280 -5.04 5.46 -7.07
N LEU A 281 -4.42 4.55 -7.85
CA LEU A 281 -3.80 3.32 -7.32
C LEU A 281 -2.66 3.63 -6.34
N SER A 282 -1.86 4.66 -6.62
CA SER A 282 -0.75 5.07 -5.73
C SER A 282 -1.25 5.58 -4.38
N ILE A 283 -2.24 6.47 -4.41
CA ILE A 283 -2.85 7.05 -3.21
C ILE A 283 -3.56 5.97 -2.41
N TYR A 284 -4.35 5.12 -3.08
CA TYR A 284 -5.06 4.03 -2.43
C TYR A 284 -4.11 3.07 -1.75
N GLY A 285 -3.06 2.60 -2.45
CA GLY A 285 -2.12 1.66 -1.87
C GLY A 285 -1.31 2.26 -0.71
N ILE A 286 -0.99 3.55 -0.74
CA ILE A 286 -0.36 4.21 0.42
C ILE A 286 -1.33 4.25 1.60
N LEU A 287 -2.59 4.64 1.39
CA LEU A 287 -3.61 4.67 2.46
C LEU A 287 -3.94 3.27 2.99
N SER A 288 -3.95 2.24 2.14
CA SER A 288 -4.26 0.88 2.57
C SER A 288 -3.21 0.29 3.52
N SER A 289 -2.01 0.88 3.60
CA SER A 289 -0.99 0.50 4.57
C SER A 289 -1.38 0.76 6.03
N MET A 290 -2.26 1.74 6.27
CA MET A 290 -2.80 2.05 7.60
C MET A 290 -4.17 1.39 7.85
N GLU A 291 -4.74 0.66 6.88
CA GLU A 291 -6.02 -0.04 7.07
C GLU A 291 -5.94 -0.94 8.32
N GLY A 292 -7.01 -0.93 9.13
CA GLY A 292 -7.05 -1.64 10.42
C GLY A 292 -6.48 -0.87 11.62
N CYS A 293 -5.67 0.18 11.39
CA CYS A 293 -5.16 1.04 12.45
C CYS A 293 -6.23 2.05 12.92
N LYS A 294 -6.08 2.54 14.16
CA LYS A 294 -7.02 3.52 14.74
C LYS A 294 -7.09 4.82 13.93
N SER A 295 -5.94 5.35 13.49
CA SER A 295 -5.87 6.56 12.67
C SER A 295 -6.64 6.44 11.36
N PHE A 296 -6.57 5.29 10.68
CA PHE A 296 -7.35 5.05 9.47
C PHE A 296 -8.87 5.05 9.74
N LYS A 297 -9.32 4.40 10.81
CA LYS A 297 -10.75 4.39 11.19
C LYS A 297 -11.25 5.82 11.44
N THR A 298 -10.52 6.57 12.26
CA THR A 298 -10.86 7.97 12.57
C THR A 298 -10.89 8.86 11.33
N MET A 299 -9.91 8.70 10.42
CA MET A 299 -9.87 9.44 9.15
C MET A 299 -11.09 9.13 8.27
N MET A 300 -11.47 7.85 8.15
CA MET A 300 -12.64 7.44 7.36
C MET A 300 -13.96 7.89 7.97
N GLU A 301 -14.08 7.91 9.30
CA GLU A 301 -15.27 8.41 10.02
C GLU A 301 -15.47 9.93 9.85
N ARG A 302 -14.37 10.69 9.76
CA ARG A 302 -14.41 12.15 9.62
C ARG A 302 -14.66 12.63 8.19
N ASN A 303 -14.25 11.86 7.18
CA ASN A 303 -14.31 12.29 5.79
C ASN A 303 -15.09 11.28 4.92
N GLY A 304 -16.40 11.51 4.80
CA GLY A 304 -17.30 10.66 4.01
C GLY A 304 -16.98 10.63 2.50
N ARG A 305 -16.43 11.73 1.95
CA ARG A 305 -16.02 11.80 0.54
C ARG A 305 -14.83 10.88 0.25
N MET A 306 -13.84 10.86 1.14
CA MET A 306 -12.70 9.96 1.12
C MET A 306 -13.15 8.51 1.35
N GLN A 307 -14.04 8.26 2.32
CA GLN A 307 -14.58 6.91 2.57
C GLN A 307 -15.28 6.32 1.33
N LYS A 308 -16.09 7.14 0.64
CA LYS A 308 -16.74 6.74 -0.61
C LYS A 308 -15.71 6.39 -1.68
N TRP A 309 -14.75 7.28 -1.95
CA TRP A 309 -13.69 7.05 -2.94
C TRP A 309 -12.87 5.78 -2.62
N TYR A 310 -12.48 5.59 -1.36
CA TYR A 310 -11.69 4.43 -0.92
C TYR A 310 -12.45 3.11 -1.12
N THR A 311 -13.75 3.10 -0.82
CA THR A 311 -14.61 1.94 -1.01
C THR A 311 -14.79 1.62 -2.49
N ASP A 312 -14.97 2.65 -3.31
CA ASP A 312 -15.13 2.57 -4.76
C ASP A 312 -13.89 1.98 -5.46
N ILE A 313 -12.69 2.45 -5.12
CA ILE A 313 -11.45 1.91 -5.69
C ILE A 313 -11.15 0.51 -5.17
N LYS A 314 -11.38 0.24 -3.87
CA LYS A 314 -11.22 -1.10 -3.29
C LYS A 314 -12.08 -2.14 -4.02
N SER A 315 -13.32 -1.79 -4.36
CA SER A 315 -14.23 -2.64 -5.11
C SER A 315 -13.81 -2.85 -6.57
N SER A 316 -13.05 -1.90 -7.14
CA SER A 316 -12.50 -2.04 -8.48
C SER A 316 -11.27 -2.98 -8.52
N ILE A 317 -10.60 -3.16 -7.38
CA ILE A 317 -9.42 -4.02 -7.23
C ILE A 317 -9.80 -5.46 -6.87
N TYR A 318 -10.68 -5.67 -5.89
CA TYR A 318 -10.98 -7.00 -5.33
C TYR A 318 -12.27 -7.62 -5.81
#